data_AF-A0A940W0X6-F1
#
_entry.id   AF-A0A940W0X6-F1
#
_cell.length_a   1.000
_cell.length_b   1.000
_cell.length_c   1.000
_cell.angle_alpha   90.00
_cell.angle_beta   90.00
_cell.angle_gamma   90.00
#
_symmetry.space_group_name_H-M   'P 1'
#
loop_
_entity.id
_entity.type
_entity.pdbx_description
1 polymer ?
#
loop_
_entity_poly.entity_id
_entity_poly.type
_entity_poly.pdbx_seq_one_letter_code
_entity_poly.pdbx_strand_id
1 'polypeptide(L)' 'SRAGACDLVIGKVVMIHIKDEYIMPDGKLDVLKIRTLARLGYTDYTTVQEVFSMQGVNTKSVPGSCGWMNSEPLGKKE' A
#
# COMPACT_ATOMS: atom_id res chain seq x y z
N SER A 1 16.85 -2.73 31.29
CA SER A 1 17.34 -2.27 29.96
C SER A 1 16.61 -0.98 29.63
N ARG A 2 17.31 0.13 29.35
CA ARG A 2 16.64 1.35 28.90
C ARG A 2 16.07 1.06 27.51
N ALA A 3 14.75 0.95 27.40
CA ALA A 3 14.10 1.02 26.10
C ALA A 3 14.54 2.32 25.44
N GLY A 4 15.05 2.26 24.21
CA GLY A 4 15.42 3.45 23.46
C GLY A 4 14.20 4.36 23.37
N ALA A 5 14.36 5.65 23.68
CA ALA A 5 13.28 6.61 23.50
C ALA A 5 13.07 6.82 21.99
N CYS A 6 11.83 6.65 21.53
CA CYS A 6 11.42 6.91 20.17
C CYS A 6 10.14 7.76 20.19
N ASP A 7 10.08 8.75 19.31
CA ASP A 7 8.93 9.63 19.17
C ASP A 7 7.99 9.11 18.09
N LEU A 8 6.70 9.01 18.42
CA LEU A 8 5.64 8.65 17.49
C LEU A 8 4.83 9.88 17.12
N VAL A 9 4.85 10.25 15.83
CA VAL A 9 4.04 11.36 15.31
C VAL A 9 2.88 10.80 14.49
N ILE A 10 1.65 11.17 14.87
CA ILE A 10 0.42 10.79 14.16
C ILE A 10 -0.21 12.04 13.56
N GLY A 11 -0.49 12.00 12.25
CA GLY A 11 -1.12 13.09 11.52
C GLY A 11 -2.24 12.59 10.61
N LYS A 12 -3.24 13.45 10.37
CA LYS A 12 -4.32 13.21 9.40
C LYS A 12 -3.92 13.79 8.04
N VAL A 13 -3.91 12.98 7.00
CA VAL A 13 -3.68 13.44 5.63
C VAL A 13 -4.91 14.20 5.14
N VAL A 14 -4.73 15.45 4.72
CA VAL A 14 -5.81 16.33 4.22
C VAL A 14 -5.88 16.39 2.70
N MET A 15 -4.74 16.31 2.02
CA MET A 15 -4.64 16.43 0.56
C MET A 15 -3.38 15.71 0.07
N ILE A 16 -3.44 15.19 -1.16
CA ILE A 16 -2.32 14.54 -1.86
C ILE A 16 -2.17 15.22 -3.22
N HIS A 17 -0.95 15.61 -3.58
CA HIS A 17 -0.65 16.20 -4.89
C HIS A 17 0.04 15.16 -5.77
N ILE A 18 -0.62 14.75 -6.85
CA ILE A 18 -0.11 13.79 -7.82
C ILE A 18 -0.24 14.43 -9.20
N LYS A 19 0.75 14.21 -10.09
CA LYS A 19 0.59 14.63 -11.50
C LYS A 19 -0.33 13.65 -12.20
N ASP A 20 -1.25 14.15 -13.01
CA ASP A 20 -2.28 13.36 -13.68
C ASP A 20 -1.72 12.21 -14.54
N GLU A 21 -0.50 12.38 -15.07
CA GLU A 21 0.19 11.38 -15.88
C GLU A 21 0.53 10.07 -15.14
N TYR A 22 0.44 10.05 -13.81
CA TYR A 22 0.71 8.88 -12.97
C TYR A 22 -0.55 8.23 -12.40
N ILE A 23 -1.73 8.65 -12.85
CA ILE A 23 -3.01 8.08 -12.44
C ILE A 23 -3.49 7.17 -13.56
N MET A 24 -3.70 5.89 -13.23
CA MET A 24 -4.28 4.89 -14.12
C MET A 24 -5.77 5.18 -14.35
N PRO A 25 -6.36 4.71 -15.47
CA PRO A 25 -7.78 4.93 -15.77
C PRO A 25 -8.73 4.29 -14.76
N ASP A 26 -8.28 3.33 -13.95
CA ASP A 26 -9.04 2.72 -12.86
C ASP A 26 -8.99 3.52 -11.55
N GLY A 27 -8.40 4.73 -11.59
CA GLY A 27 -8.24 5.61 -10.43
C GLY A 27 -7.12 5.17 -9.49
N LYS A 28 -6.32 4.16 -9.86
CA LYS A 28 -5.14 3.74 -9.10
C LYS A 28 -3.90 4.50 -9.54
N LEU A 29 -2.87 4.43 -8.69
CA LEU A 29 -1.59 5.06 -8.94
C LEU A 29 -0.70 4.12 -9.77
N ASP A 30 -0.11 4.63 -10.85
CA ASP A 30 0.86 3.88 -11.66
C ASP A 30 2.22 3.86 -10.95
N VAL A 31 2.44 2.84 -10.12
CA VAL A 31 3.66 2.67 -9.32
C VAL A 31 4.90 2.43 -10.21
N LEU A 32 4.71 1.78 -11.36
CA LEU A 32 5.81 1.45 -12.28
C LEU A 32 6.37 2.71 -12.94
N LYS A 33 5.50 3.64 -13.32
CA LYS A 33 5.90 4.91 -13.91
C LYS A 33 6.51 5.86 -12.90
N ILE A 34 6.07 5.80 -11.63
CA ILE A 34 6.61 6.63 -10.54
C ILE A 34 8.01 6.18 -10.09
N ARG A 35 8.32 4.87 -10.18
CA ARG A 35 9.60 4.29 -9.72
C ARG A 35 9.94 4.67 -8.28
N THR A 36 9.03 4.36 -7.36
CA THR A 36 9.22 4.65 -5.94
C THR A 36 10.48 3.96 -5.40
N LEU A 37 11.24 4.69 -4.57
CA LEU A 37 12.38 4.15 -3.83
C LEU A 37 11.90 3.52 -2.53
N ALA A 38 12.37 2.30 -2.25
CA ALA A 38 12.19 1.64 -0.97
C ALA A 38 13.53 1.55 -0.24
N ARG A 39 13.48 1.73 1.08
CA ARG A 39 14.64 1.62 1.96
C ARG A 39 14.91 0.15 2.26
N LEU A 40 16.14 -0.28 2.02
CA LEU A 40 16.63 -1.59 2.46
C LEU A 40 17.47 -1.43 3.73
N GLY A 41 18.00 -2.55 4.23
CA GLY A 41 18.93 -2.55 5.35
C GLY A 41 20.21 -1.76 5.04
N TYR A 42 20.89 -1.30 6.10
CA TYR A 42 22.14 -0.54 6.01
C TYR A 42 22.03 0.72 5.16
N THR A 43 22.78 0.81 4.06
CA THR A 43 22.81 1.95 3.14
C THR A 43 22.14 1.65 1.81
N ASP A 44 21.48 0.50 1.68
CA ASP A 44 20.95 0.05 0.41
C ASP A 44 19.54 0.60 0.13
N TYR A 45 19.23 0.72 -1.14
CA TYR A 45 17.94 1.21 -1.66
C TYR A 45 17.54 0.38 -2.88
N THR A 46 16.24 0.25 -3.11
CA THR A 46 15.71 -0.43 -4.28
C THR A 46 14.65 0.41 -4.99
N THR A 47 14.50 0.18 -6.29
CA THR A 47 13.48 0.80 -7.15
C THR A 47 12.41 -0.22 -7.52
N VAL A 48 11.15 0.19 -7.55
CA VAL A 48 10.08 -0.67 -8.07
C VAL A 48 10.17 -0.75 -9.60
N GLN A 49 10.35 -1.97 -10.12
CA GLN A 49 10.44 -2.25 -11.57
C GLN A 49 9.27 -3.08 -12.11
N GLU A 50 8.66 -3.93 -11.27
CA GLU A 50 7.57 -4.82 -11.64
C GLU A 50 6.56 -4.94 -10.49
N VAL A 51 5.29 -5.18 -10.84
CA VAL A 51 4.20 -5.37 -9.87
C VAL A 51 3.52 -6.70 -10.18
N PHE A 52 3.37 -7.53 -9.15
CA PHE A 52 2.60 -8.78 -9.21
C PHE A 52 1.51 -8.76 -8.13
N SER A 53 0.35 -9.30 -8.45
CA SER A 53 -0.76 -9.43 -7.50
C SER A 53 -0.81 -10.85 -6.97
N MET A 54 -0.74 -10.99 -5.64
CA MET A 54 -1.02 -12.26 -4.99
C MET A 54 -2.51 -12.32 -4.64
N GLN A 55 -3.20 -13.36 -5.09
CA GLN A 55 -4.58 -13.59 -4.66
C GLN A 55 -4.54 -14.07 -3.20
N GLY A 56 -5.22 -13.36 -2.31
CA GLY A 56 -5.39 -13.82 -0.93
C GLY A 56 -6.08 -15.18 -0.92
N VAL A 57 -5.60 -16.11 -0.10
CA VAL A 57 -6.29 -17.40 0.12
C VAL A 57 -7.72 -17.09 0.55
N ASN A 58 -8.72 -17.55 -0.21
CA ASN A 58 -10.14 -17.41 0.09
C ASN A 58 -10.55 -18.32 1.26
N THR A 59 -9.97 -18.06 2.44
CA THR A 59 -10.59 -18.37 3.71
C THR A 59 -11.57 -17.23 3.99
N LYS A 60 -12.82 -17.58 4.31
CA LYS A 60 -13.93 -16.65 4.55
C LYS A 60 -13.45 -15.39 5.26
N SER A 61 -13.91 -14.21 4.85
CA SER A 61 -13.53 -12.92 5.42
C SER A 61 -13.83 -12.86 6.92
N VAL A 62 -12.88 -13.31 7.74
CA VAL A 62 -12.95 -13.15 9.19
C VAL A 62 -12.53 -11.72 9.54
N PRO A 63 -13.14 -11.09 10.56
CA PRO A 63 -12.68 -9.80 11.06
C PRO A 63 -11.18 -9.88 11.39
N GLY A 64 -10.36 -9.08 10.70
CA GLY A 64 -8.89 -9.08 10.84
C GLY A 64 -8.12 -9.89 9.78
N SER A 65 -8.78 -10.57 8.82
CA SER A 65 -8.06 -11.13 7.66
C SER A 65 -7.67 -10.06 6.66
N CYS A 66 -6.70 -10.35 5.79
CA CYS A 66 -6.31 -9.49 4.67
C CYS A 66 -7.41 -9.30 3.60
N GLY A 67 -8.60 -9.88 3.79
CA GLY A 67 -9.72 -9.78 2.85
C GLY A 67 -10.21 -8.34 2.59
N TRP A 68 -9.87 -7.38 3.44
CA TRP A 68 -10.11 -5.94 3.22
C TRP A 68 -9.23 -5.35 2.10
N MET A 69 -8.15 -6.03 1.71
CA MET A 69 -7.25 -5.62 0.63
C MET A 69 -7.63 -6.20 -0.74
N ASN A 70 -8.68 -7.03 -0.82
CA ASN A 70 -9.16 -7.54 -2.09
C ASN A 70 -9.89 -6.45 -2.88
N SER A 71 -9.68 -6.40 -4.20
CA SER A 71 -10.36 -5.48 -5.11
C SER A 71 -11.85 -5.78 -5.32
N GLU A 72 -12.35 -6.86 -4.72
CA GLU A 72 -13.77 -7.20 -4.75
C GLU A 72 -14.53 -6.31 -3.75
N PRO A 73 -15.53 -5.54 -4.20
CA PRO A 73 -16.32 -4.69 -3.31
C PRO A 73 -17.04 -5.56 -2.27
N LEU A 74 -16.92 -5.17 -0.99
CA LEU A 74 -17.65 -5.75 0.14
C LEU A 74 -19.17 -5.69 -0.11
N GLY A 75 -19.72 -6.78 -0.66
CA GLY A 75 -21.13 -7.11 -0.64
C GLY A 75 -22.01 -6.43 -1.69
N LYS A 76 -22.44 -7.21 -2.68
CA LYS A 76 -23.87 -7.29 -2.98
C LYS A 76 -24.38 -8.56 -2.30
N LYS A 77 -24.81 -8.42 -1.05
CA LYS A 77 -25.62 -9.44 -0.40
C LYS A 77 -27.05 -9.22 -0.89
N GLU A 78 -27.58 -10.19 -1.61
CA GLU A 78 -29.03 -10.34 -1.78
C GLU A 78 -29.70 -10.56 -0.42
#